data_AF-A0AAD1SF25-F1
#
_entry.id   AF-A0AAD1SF25-F1
#
_cell.length_a   1.000
_cell.length_b   1.000
_cell.length_c   1.000
_cell.angle_alpha   90.00
_cell.angle_beta   90.00
_cell.angle_gamma   90.00
#
_symmetry.space_group_name_H-M   'P 1'
#
loop_
_entity.id
_entity.type
_entity.pdbx_description
1 polymer ?
#
loop_
_entity_poly.entity_id
_entity_poly.type
_entity_poly.pdbx_seq_one_letter_code
_entity_poly.pdbx_strand_id
1 'polypeptide(L)'
;MATFAYTEGDISRITSALRGAREFLTNDSERGIAHKLERELKKKISWELHISTLGEYLRQKRIPRGLRVRLHPTLCRDNVEHRTVWYKILNKCSVDLMVLTIESLQKELIKLVKEIAAAEQELAAVTSSTDLETLKKQIEDKLKEYQRETEEFKKKKFHRDELDYQRDQVYTWYTRTDNRSYRPNRDTNVQRWRSDTEGITSSSSASSSSGMTFLERGTRHEETSGGGVITRDQHNDDTDTTNKSKMYKKLSQRASNLRDVVVSVIKGEYFVHPRSGKKIFVKDFYTCNSDFVVYALKCPCGLLYVGETIRPVKERIGEHKRSIRAAFQHNKVEAPVPRHFKLHGHNVNQLRFQVIDRIPPLRR
;
A
#
# COMPACT_ATOMS: atom_id res chain seq x y z
N MET A 1 -5.15 -67.40 4.77
CA MET A 1 -4.91 -65.99 5.13
C MET A 1 -6.23 -65.25 5.04
N ALA A 2 -6.82 -64.85 6.16
CA ALA A 2 -8.08 -64.09 6.14
C ALA A 2 -7.77 -62.66 5.69
N THR A 3 -8.29 -62.28 4.52
CA THR A 3 -8.21 -60.92 4.00
C THR A 3 -8.96 -59.98 4.94
N PHE A 4 -8.23 -59.06 5.55
CA PHE A 4 -8.74 -57.95 6.37
C PHE A 4 -9.51 -56.94 5.49
N ALA A 5 -10.59 -57.37 4.85
CA ALA A 5 -11.43 -56.52 4.02
C ALA A 5 -12.71 -56.16 4.78
N TYR A 6 -12.90 -54.87 5.04
CA TYR A 6 -14.18 -54.36 5.55
C TYR A 6 -15.29 -54.66 4.54
N THR A 7 -16.42 -55.20 5.01
CA THR A 7 -17.58 -55.44 4.15
C THR A 7 -18.29 -54.13 3.82
N GLU A 8 -19.08 -54.07 2.75
CA GLU A 8 -19.87 -52.86 2.43
C GLU A 8 -20.81 -52.46 3.59
N GLY A 9 -21.32 -53.45 4.32
CA GLY A 9 -22.10 -53.22 5.54
C GLY A 9 -21.28 -52.54 6.66
N ASP A 10 -20.01 -52.95 6.82
CA ASP A 10 -19.09 -52.32 7.77
C ASP A 10 -18.75 -50.88 7.37
N ILE A 11 -18.49 -50.66 6.08
CA ILE A 11 -18.22 -49.33 5.52
C ILE A 11 -19.43 -48.41 5.76
N SER A 12 -20.64 -48.88 5.47
CA SER A 12 -21.85 -48.09 5.62
C SER A 12 -22.16 -47.77 7.09
N ARG A 13 -21.94 -48.73 8.00
CA ARG A 13 -22.09 -48.54 9.45
C ARG A 13 -21.05 -47.56 10.02
N ILE A 14 -19.79 -47.71 9.66
CA ILE A 14 -18.70 -46.80 10.08
C ILE A 14 -18.93 -45.39 9.54
N THR A 15 -19.33 -45.27 8.28
CA THR A 15 -19.57 -43.96 7.63
C THR A 15 -20.80 -43.25 8.22
N SER A 16 -21.87 -43.98 8.53
CA SER A 16 -23.08 -43.43 9.14
C SER A 16 -22.87 -42.96 10.59
N ALA A 17 -21.92 -43.58 11.30
CA ALA A 17 -21.53 -43.19 12.65
C ALA A 17 -20.73 -41.87 12.69
N LEU A 18 -20.14 -41.43 11.58
CA LEU A 18 -19.40 -40.17 11.45
C LEU A 18 -20.30 -38.92 11.27
N ARG A 19 -21.42 -38.84 12.01
CA ARG A 19 -22.27 -37.63 12.02
C ARG A 19 -21.44 -36.42 12.50
N GLY A 20 -21.43 -35.35 11.71
CA GLY A 20 -20.73 -34.09 11.98
C GLY A 20 -19.40 -33.89 11.24
N ALA A 21 -18.75 -34.95 10.76
CA ALA A 21 -17.46 -34.83 10.07
C ALA A 21 -17.57 -34.30 8.62
N ARG A 22 -18.77 -34.35 8.02
CA ARG A 22 -19.03 -33.83 6.67
C ARG A 22 -19.03 -32.30 6.60
N GLU A 23 -19.50 -31.63 7.65
CA GLU A 23 -19.61 -30.16 7.70
C GLU A 23 -18.23 -29.49 7.67
N PHE A 24 -17.20 -30.12 8.24
CA PHE A 24 -15.83 -29.58 8.19
C PHE A 24 -15.30 -29.44 6.74
N LEU A 25 -15.69 -30.34 5.83
CA LEU A 25 -15.21 -30.35 4.45
C LEU A 25 -16.04 -29.47 3.51
N THR A 26 -17.30 -29.16 3.84
CA THR A 26 -18.19 -28.32 3.02
C THR A 26 -18.16 -26.83 3.39
N ASN A 27 -17.88 -26.51 4.66
CA ASN A 27 -17.86 -25.14 5.19
C ASN A 27 -16.81 -24.22 4.55
N ASP A 28 -15.70 -24.77 4.03
CA ASP A 28 -14.69 -23.97 3.32
C ASP A 28 -15.21 -23.45 1.96
N SER A 29 -16.14 -24.18 1.33
CA SER A 29 -16.81 -23.72 0.10
C SER A 29 -17.83 -22.64 0.41
N GLU A 30 -18.67 -22.84 1.43
CA GLU A 30 -19.73 -21.89 1.82
C GLU A 30 -19.17 -20.55 2.31
N ARG A 31 -18.14 -20.58 3.17
CA ARG A 31 -17.44 -19.35 3.62
C ARG A 31 -16.71 -18.67 2.46
N GLY A 32 -16.15 -19.44 1.54
CA GLY A 32 -15.51 -18.92 0.33
C GLY A 32 -16.49 -18.17 -0.57
N ILE A 33 -17.68 -18.74 -0.79
CA ILE A 33 -18.76 -18.12 -1.58
C ILE A 33 -19.29 -16.87 -0.86
N ALA A 34 -19.52 -16.94 0.45
CA ALA A 34 -19.96 -15.79 1.26
C ALA A 34 -18.96 -14.62 1.26
N HIS A 35 -17.65 -14.90 1.38
CA HIS A 35 -16.62 -13.86 1.29
C HIS A 35 -16.48 -13.28 -0.12
N LYS A 36 -16.64 -14.11 -1.16
CA LYS A 36 -16.69 -13.64 -2.55
C LYS A 36 -17.89 -12.70 -2.75
N LEU A 37 -19.07 -13.09 -2.27
CA LEU A 37 -20.28 -12.27 -2.32
C LEU A 37 -20.10 -10.95 -1.55
N GLU A 38 -19.56 -10.99 -0.34
CA GLU A 38 -19.24 -9.79 0.46
C GLU A 38 -18.33 -8.83 -0.32
N ARG A 39 -17.29 -9.35 -0.99
CA ARG A 39 -16.35 -8.56 -1.78
C ARG A 39 -17.03 -7.91 -2.99
N GLU A 40 -17.83 -8.66 -3.74
CA GLU A 40 -18.52 -8.12 -4.91
C GLU A 40 -19.60 -7.09 -4.49
N LEU A 41 -20.29 -7.29 -3.36
CA LEU A 41 -21.24 -6.32 -2.80
C LEU A 41 -20.55 -5.01 -2.34
N LYS A 42 -19.39 -5.09 -1.67
CA LYS A 42 -18.59 -3.89 -1.33
C LYS A 42 -18.14 -3.13 -2.57
N LYS A 43 -17.75 -3.86 -3.62
CA LYS A 43 -17.35 -3.29 -4.91
C LYS A 43 -18.53 -2.57 -5.59
N LYS A 44 -19.73 -3.15 -5.55
CA LYS A 44 -20.97 -2.51 -6.01
C LYS A 44 -21.22 -1.17 -5.31
N ILE A 45 -21.22 -1.15 -3.98
CA ILE A 45 -21.42 0.07 -3.17
C ILE A 45 -20.37 1.13 -3.52
N SER A 46 -19.09 0.74 -3.62
CA SER A 46 -18.00 1.65 -3.95
C SER A 46 -18.20 2.31 -5.31
N TRP A 47 -18.61 1.54 -6.34
CA TRP A 47 -18.89 2.03 -7.68
C TRP A 47 -20.12 2.94 -7.72
N GLU A 48 -21.23 2.55 -7.08
CA GLU A 48 -22.46 3.36 -6.98
C GLU A 48 -22.19 4.71 -6.31
N LEU A 49 -21.49 4.70 -5.18
CA LEU A 49 -21.09 5.92 -4.49
C LEU A 49 -20.09 6.74 -5.31
N HIS A 50 -19.25 6.12 -6.16
CA HIS A 50 -18.37 6.87 -7.04
C HIS A 50 -19.13 7.58 -8.15
N ILE A 51 -20.02 6.86 -8.84
CA ILE A 51 -20.90 7.41 -9.87
C ILE A 51 -21.73 8.56 -9.30
N SER A 52 -22.41 8.33 -8.17
CA SER A 52 -23.24 9.35 -7.51
C SER A 52 -22.41 10.59 -7.16
N THR A 53 -21.25 10.43 -6.52
CA THR A 53 -20.40 11.59 -6.20
C THR A 53 -19.92 12.34 -7.44
N LEU A 54 -19.47 11.65 -8.49
CA LEU A 54 -19.04 12.32 -9.72
C LEU A 54 -20.22 13.03 -10.40
N GLY A 55 -21.43 12.46 -10.33
CA GLY A 55 -22.66 13.12 -10.76
C GLY A 55 -22.94 14.42 -10.02
N GLU A 56 -22.75 14.44 -8.70
CA GLU A 56 -22.87 15.68 -7.89
C GLU A 56 -21.82 16.73 -8.28
N TYR A 57 -20.57 16.30 -8.50
CA TYR A 57 -19.52 17.19 -9.00
C TYR A 57 -19.90 17.81 -10.36
N LEU A 58 -20.44 17.03 -11.30
CA LEU A 58 -20.92 17.53 -12.58
C LEU A 58 -22.09 18.51 -12.42
N ARG A 59 -23.07 18.19 -11.56
CA ARG A 59 -24.24 19.06 -11.30
C ARG A 59 -23.83 20.41 -10.74
N GLN A 60 -22.84 20.43 -9.84
CA GLN A 60 -22.33 21.65 -9.22
C GLN A 60 -21.20 22.31 -10.03
N LYS A 61 -20.86 21.79 -11.22
CA LYS A 61 -19.78 22.26 -12.11
C LYS A 61 -18.42 22.36 -11.40
N ARG A 62 -18.14 21.42 -10.50
CA ARG A 62 -16.90 21.33 -9.71
C ARG A 62 -16.04 20.18 -10.20
N ILE A 63 -14.71 20.34 -10.18
CA ILE A 63 -13.76 19.30 -10.58
C ILE A 63 -13.01 18.81 -9.33
N PRO A 64 -13.04 17.48 -9.05
CA PRO A 64 -12.29 16.90 -7.95
C PRO A 64 -10.80 17.20 -8.06
N ARG A 65 -10.12 17.48 -6.93
CA ARG A 65 -8.66 17.80 -6.93
C ARG A 65 -7.80 16.80 -7.71
N GLY A 66 -8.14 15.52 -7.70
CA GLY A 66 -7.40 14.46 -8.39
C GLY A 66 -7.54 14.48 -9.91
N LEU A 67 -8.58 15.10 -10.46
CA LEU A 67 -8.82 15.22 -11.90
C LEU A 67 -8.49 16.60 -12.46
N ARG A 68 -8.01 17.54 -11.64
CA ARG A 68 -7.59 18.87 -12.10
C ARG A 68 -6.28 18.77 -12.89
N VAL A 69 -6.33 19.10 -14.17
CA VAL A 69 -5.14 19.12 -15.05
C VAL A 69 -4.20 20.26 -14.64
N ARG A 70 -2.95 19.94 -14.30
CA ARG A 70 -1.93 20.89 -13.85
C ARG A 70 -1.10 21.48 -15.00
N LEU A 71 -1.77 21.88 -16.09
CA LEU A 71 -1.13 22.52 -17.23
C LEU A 71 -1.35 24.04 -17.17
N HIS A 72 -0.31 24.82 -17.47
CA HIS A 72 -0.40 26.28 -17.53
C HIS A 72 0.14 26.80 -18.85
N PRO A 73 -0.36 27.95 -19.35
CA PRO A 73 0.26 28.63 -20.47
C PRO A 73 1.70 29.00 -20.12
N THR A 74 2.64 28.70 -21.01
CA THR A 74 4.03 29.20 -20.95
C THR A 74 4.15 30.55 -21.64
N LEU A 75 3.33 30.79 -22.67
CA LEU A 75 3.22 32.03 -23.41
C LEU A 75 1.92 32.75 -23.00
N CYS A 76 1.92 34.09 -23.07
CA CYS A 76 0.77 34.93 -22.71
C CYS A 76 0.28 34.71 -21.26
N ARG A 77 1.23 34.56 -20.30
CA ARG A 77 0.89 34.38 -18.88
C ARG A 77 0.11 35.57 -18.34
N ASP A 78 0.39 36.79 -18.77
CA ASP A 78 -0.17 38.01 -18.16
C ASP A 78 -1.58 38.36 -18.63
N ASN A 79 -1.98 37.84 -19.81
CA ASN A 79 -3.31 38.05 -20.37
C ASN A 79 -4.37 37.23 -19.60
N VAL A 80 -5.26 37.94 -18.90
CA VAL A 80 -6.37 37.38 -18.11
C VAL A 80 -7.35 36.58 -18.97
N GLU A 81 -7.65 37.06 -20.19
CA GLU A 81 -8.62 36.46 -21.09
C GLU A 81 -8.12 35.13 -21.64
N HIS A 82 -6.86 35.11 -22.09
CA HIS A 82 -6.21 33.90 -22.58
C HIS A 82 -6.18 32.81 -21.49
N ARG A 83 -5.85 33.19 -20.24
CA ARG A 83 -5.91 32.26 -19.10
C ARG A 83 -7.31 31.72 -18.86
N THR A 84 -8.32 32.59 -18.90
CA THR A 84 -9.72 32.19 -18.70
C THR A 84 -10.15 31.15 -19.74
N VAL A 85 -9.79 31.37 -21.01
CA VAL A 85 -10.07 30.41 -22.10
C VAL A 85 -9.29 29.11 -21.91
N TRP A 86 -8.01 29.19 -21.55
CA TRP A 86 -7.18 28.02 -21.26
C TRP A 86 -7.79 27.14 -20.16
N TYR A 87 -8.26 27.74 -19.07
CA TYR A 87 -8.91 26.99 -17.99
C TYR A 87 -10.23 26.37 -18.42
N LYS A 88 -11.03 27.04 -19.24
CA LYS A 88 -12.27 26.48 -19.79
C LYS A 88 -11.98 25.20 -20.60
N ILE A 89 -10.90 25.18 -21.38
CA ILE A 89 -10.49 23.99 -22.15
C ILE A 89 -10.06 22.84 -21.22
N LEU A 90 -9.21 23.12 -20.24
CA LEU A 90 -8.77 22.10 -19.27
C LEU A 90 -9.94 21.55 -18.44
N ASN A 91 -10.90 22.40 -18.09
CA ASN A 91 -12.09 22.01 -17.35
C ASN A 91 -13.00 21.14 -18.19
N LYS A 92 -13.21 21.49 -19.47
CA LYS A 92 -13.95 20.66 -20.41
C LYS A 92 -13.34 19.26 -20.51
N CYS A 93 -12.02 19.17 -20.69
CA CYS A 93 -11.31 17.89 -20.71
C CYS A 93 -11.53 17.08 -19.40
N SER A 94 -11.40 17.73 -18.25
CA SER A 94 -11.61 17.07 -16.94
C SER A 94 -13.05 16.58 -16.77
N VAL A 95 -14.03 17.36 -17.24
CA VAL A 95 -15.46 16.99 -17.24
C VAL A 95 -15.70 15.81 -18.17
N ASP A 96 -15.14 15.81 -19.37
CA ASP A 96 -15.26 14.70 -20.33
C ASP A 96 -14.66 13.40 -19.74
N LEU A 97 -13.53 13.49 -19.04
CA LEU A 97 -12.94 12.35 -18.31
C LEU A 97 -13.85 11.84 -17.18
N MET A 98 -14.54 12.74 -16.46
CA MET A 98 -15.51 12.34 -15.44
C MET A 98 -16.70 11.60 -16.06
N VAL A 99 -17.24 12.11 -17.17
CA VAL A 99 -18.37 11.48 -17.89
C VAL A 99 -17.97 10.11 -18.44
N LEU A 100 -16.80 10.01 -19.07
CA LEU A 100 -16.24 8.73 -19.55
C LEU A 100 -16.12 7.72 -18.41
N THR A 101 -15.64 8.16 -17.24
CA THR A 101 -15.51 7.31 -16.06
C THR A 101 -16.88 6.84 -15.55
N ILE A 102 -17.87 7.74 -15.48
CA ILE A 102 -19.25 7.39 -15.09
C ILE A 102 -19.83 6.35 -16.06
N GLU A 103 -19.73 6.58 -17.37
CA GLU A 103 -20.29 5.68 -18.38
C GLU A 103 -19.65 4.29 -18.31
N SER A 104 -18.31 4.23 -18.19
CA SER A 104 -17.59 2.96 -18.04
C SER A 104 -18.01 2.22 -16.77
N LEU A 105 -18.14 2.93 -15.65
CA LEU A 105 -18.54 2.31 -14.38
C LEU A 105 -19.99 1.84 -14.39
N GLN A 106 -20.90 2.56 -15.06
CA GLN A 106 -22.29 2.12 -15.23
C GLN A 106 -22.39 0.81 -16.00
N LYS A 107 -21.62 0.66 -17.09
CA LYS A 107 -21.56 -0.59 -17.87
C LYS A 107 -21.03 -1.75 -17.04
N GLU A 108 -19.95 -1.53 -16.29
CA GLU A 108 -19.38 -2.55 -15.40
C GLU A 108 -20.30 -2.87 -14.21
N LEU A 109 -21.03 -1.89 -13.68
CA LEU A 109 -22.01 -2.09 -12.60
C LEU A 109 -23.13 -3.05 -13.02
N ILE A 110 -23.62 -2.92 -14.26
CA ILE A 110 -24.64 -3.83 -14.80
C ILE A 110 -24.11 -5.27 -14.85
N LYS A 111 -22.85 -5.47 -15.25
CA LYS A 111 -22.22 -6.81 -15.25
C LYS A 111 -22.09 -7.35 -13.83
N LEU A 112 -21.59 -6.53 -12.92
CA LEU A 112 -21.38 -6.91 -11.52
C LEU A 112 -22.69 -7.28 -10.81
N VAL A 113 -23.79 -6.56 -11.07
CA VAL A 113 -25.11 -6.89 -10.51
C VAL A 113 -25.58 -8.27 -10.98
N LYS A 114 -25.34 -8.64 -12.25
CA LYS A 114 -25.66 -9.99 -12.75
C LYS A 114 -24.81 -11.06 -12.06
N GLU A 115 -23.51 -10.81 -11.85
CA GLU A 115 -22.61 -11.72 -11.14
C GLU A 115 -23.01 -11.91 -9.67
N ILE A 116 -23.44 -10.83 -9.00
CA ILE A 116 -23.95 -10.88 -7.62
C ILE A 116 -25.23 -11.73 -7.56
N ALA A 117 -26.19 -11.51 -8.46
CA ALA A 117 -27.42 -12.28 -8.50
C ALA A 117 -27.17 -13.78 -8.70
N ALA A 118 -26.21 -14.15 -9.55
CA ALA A 118 -25.80 -15.54 -9.73
C ALA A 118 -25.15 -16.11 -8.44
N ALA A 119 -24.25 -15.36 -7.81
CA ALA A 119 -23.60 -15.78 -6.57
C ALA A 119 -24.58 -15.92 -5.38
N GLU A 120 -25.63 -15.09 -5.33
CA GLU A 120 -26.70 -15.20 -4.33
C GLU A 120 -27.57 -16.45 -4.53
N GLN A 121 -27.86 -16.80 -5.79
CA GLN A 121 -28.59 -18.04 -6.12
C GLN A 121 -27.77 -19.29 -5.79
N GLU A 122 -26.47 -19.28 -6.10
CA GLU A 122 -25.55 -20.36 -5.72
C GLU A 122 -25.47 -20.54 -4.20
N LEU A 123 -25.38 -19.43 -3.45
CA LEU A 123 -25.36 -19.48 -1.99
C LEU A 123 -26.69 -19.98 -1.40
N ALA A 124 -27.82 -19.62 -2.00
CA ALA A 124 -29.14 -20.11 -1.59
C ALA A 124 -29.35 -21.60 -1.86
N ALA A 125 -28.67 -22.17 -2.85
CA ALA A 125 -28.76 -23.59 -3.18
C ALA A 125 -27.93 -24.50 -2.25
N VAL A 126 -26.86 -23.97 -1.65
CA VAL A 126 -25.91 -24.75 -0.84
C VAL A 126 -26.21 -24.68 0.66
N THR A 127 -26.81 -23.59 1.15
CA THR A 127 -26.92 -23.33 2.59
C THR A 127 -28.32 -23.62 3.16
N SER A 128 -28.36 -24.13 4.40
CA SER A 128 -29.59 -24.28 5.19
C SER A 128 -30.31 -22.93 5.37
N SER A 129 -31.65 -22.92 5.46
CA SER A 129 -32.43 -21.67 5.49
C SER A 129 -32.11 -20.79 6.72
N THR A 130 -31.83 -21.39 7.88
CA THR A 130 -31.55 -20.69 9.13
C THR A 130 -30.14 -20.10 9.17
N ASP A 131 -29.14 -20.84 8.69
CA ASP A 131 -27.75 -20.35 8.69
C ASP A 131 -27.58 -19.25 7.64
N LEU A 132 -28.25 -19.38 6.50
CA LEU A 132 -28.25 -18.38 5.43
C LEU A 132 -28.78 -17.01 5.88
N GLU A 133 -29.86 -16.97 6.68
CA GLU A 133 -30.40 -15.70 7.21
C GLU A 133 -29.41 -15.00 8.15
N THR A 134 -28.76 -15.75 9.04
CA THR A 134 -27.76 -15.18 9.96
C THR A 134 -26.54 -14.65 9.21
N LEU A 135 -26.08 -15.37 8.18
CA LEU A 135 -24.93 -15.00 7.35
C LEU A 135 -25.24 -13.75 6.51
N LYS A 136 -26.43 -13.69 5.89
CA LYS A 136 -26.91 -12.51 5.17
C LYS A 136 -26.95 -11.28 6.06
N LYS A 137 -27.50 -11.41 7.28
CA LYS A 137 -27.55 -10.31 8.25
C LYS A 137 -26.15 -9.79 8.61
N GLN A 138 -25.19 -10.69 8.86
CA GLN A 138 -23.80 -10.30 9.14
C GLN A 138 -23.14 -9.58 7.96
N ILE A 139 -23.39 -10.02 6.73
CA ILE A 139 -22.88 -9.36 5.53
C ILE A 139 -23.51 -7.97 5.39
N GLU A 140 -24.83 -7.84 5.57
CA GLU A 140 -25.55 -6.57 5.51
C GLU A 140 -25.01 -5.54 6.52
N ASP A 141 -24.78 -5.95 7.76
CA ASP A 141 -24.25 -5.04 8.80
C ASP A 141 -22.84 -4.55 8.44
N LYS A 142 -21.97 -5.43 7.93
CA LYS A 142 -20.65 -5.04 7.41
C LYS A 142 -20.74 -4.10 6.20
N LEU A 143 -21.72 -4.30 5.33
CA LEU A 143 -21.94 -3.45 4.16
C LEU A 143 -22.43 -2.06 4.56
N LYS A 144 -23.33 -1.95 5.55
CA LYS A 144 -23.80 -0.67 6.10
C LYS A 144 -22.65 0.14 6.70
N GLU A 145 -21.79 -0.51 7.48
CA GLU A 145 -20.61 0.16 8.05
C GLU A 145 -19.66 0.67 6.95
N TYR A 146 -19.32 -0.21 6.01
CA TYR A 146 -18.45 0.14 4.88
C TYR A 146 -19.01 1.28 4.01
N GLN A 147 -20.32 1.28 3.78
CA GLN A 147 -21.02 2.34 3.06
C GLN A 147 -20.89 3.67 3.80
N ARG A 148 -21.19 3.69 5.10
CA ARG A 148 -21.12 4.90 5.94
C ARG A 148 -19.73 5.52 5.93
N GLU A 149 -18.69 4.72 6.16
CA GLU A 149 -17.30 5.19 6.14
C GLU A 149 -16.94 5.80 4.77
N THR A 150 -17.27 5.08 3.69
CA THR A 150 -16.97 5.50 2.31
C THR A 150 -17.69 6.81 1.95
N GLU A 151 -18.96 6.95 2.35
CA GLU A 151 -19.74 8.17 2.19
C GLU A 151 -19.13 9.35 2.95
N GLU A 152 -18.72 9.15 4.20
CA GLU A 152 -18.12 10.21 5.00
C GLU A 152 -16.81 10.72 4.38
N PHE A 153 -15.95 9.82 3.90
CA PHE A 153 -14.74 10.21 3.19
C PHE A 153 -15.04 10.96 1.89
N LYS A 154 -16.08 10.55 1.15
CA LYS A 154 -16.53 11.24 -0.07
C LYS A 154 -17.07 12.63 0.24
N LYS A 155 -17.90 12.77 1.27
CA LYS A 155 -18.43 14.05 1.77
C LYS A 155 -17.31 14.98 2.21
N LYS A 156 -16.31 14.50 2.96
CA LYS A 156 -15.13 15.28 3.36
C LYS A 156 -14.33 15.77 2.15
N LYS A 157 -14.11 14.93 1.14
CA LYS A 157 -13.43 15.33 -0.11
C LYS A 157 -14.24 16.37 -0.89
N PHE A 158 -15.55 16.16 -0.98
CA PHE A 158 -16.48 17.07 -1.64
C PHE A 158 -16.49 18.45 -0.99
N HIS A 159 -16.65 18.50 0.34
CA HIS A 159 -16.63 19.74 1.11
C HIS A 159 -15.29 20.46 1.04
N ARG A 160 -14.17 19.73 1.09
CA ARG A 160 -12.85 20.33 0.89
C ARG A 160 -12.72 20.97 -0.49
N ASP A 161 -13.22 20.30 -1.53
CA ASP A 161 -13.16 20.81 -2.88
C ASP A 161 -14.12 22.00 -3.05
N GLU A 162 -15.28 22.01 -2.39
CA GLU A 162 -16.18 23.16 -2.27
C GLU A 162 -15.49 24.40 -1.69
N LEU A 163 -14.73 24.23 -0.61
CA LEU A 163 -13.97 25.32 0.00
C LEU A 163 -12.91 25.91 -0.96
N ASP A 164 -12.35 25.10 -1.87
CA ASP A 164 -11.41 25.61 -2.89
C ASP A 164 -12.11 26.56 -3.87
N TYR A 165 -13.33 26.21 -4.29
CA TYR A 165 -14.12 27.03 -5.20
C TYR A 165 -14.63 28.30 -4.51
N GLN A 166 -15.02 28.22 -3.23
CA GLN A 166 -15.41 29.40 -2.45
C GLN A 166 -14.24 30.38 -2.24
N ARG A 167 -13.02 29.87 -2.10
CA ARG A 167 -11.81 30.68 -1.89
C ARG A 167 -11.08 31.06 -3.18
N ASP A 168 -11.63 30.69 -4.33
CA ASP A 168 -11.00 30.83 -5.65
C ASP A 168 -9.57 30.27 -5.74
N GLN A 169 -9.29 29.19 -4.99
CA GLN A 169 -7.97 28.53 -4.89
C GLN A 169 -7.83 27.34 -5.84
N VAL A 170 -8.72 27.20 -6.81
CA VAL A 170 -8.75 26.09 -7.77
C VAL A 170 -7.48 26.05 -8.62
N TYR A 171 -6.92 27.21 -8.99
CA TYR A 171 -5.66 27.36 -9.72
C TYR A 171 -4.64 28.20 -8.94
N THR A 172 -4.04 27.60 -7.91
CA THR A 172 -3.18 28.27 -6.92
C THR A 172 -1.75 28.61 -7.37
N TRP A 173 -1.46 28.65 -8.68
CA TRP A 173 -0.11 28.99 -9.15
C TRP A 173 0.18 30.51 -9.20
N TYR A 174 -0.82 31.36 -9.03
CA TYR A 174 -0.65 32.83 -8.99
C TYR A 174 0.04 33.32 -7.70
N THR A 175 -0.16 32.66 -6.55
CA THR A 175 0.25 33.23 -5.25
C THR A 175 1.68 32.87 -4.80
N ARG A 176 2.40 32.02 -5.53
CA ARG A 176 3.73 31.53 -5.09
C ARG A 176 4.92 32.21 -5.73
N THR A 177 4.75 33.04 -6.76
CA THR A 177 5.90 33.57 -7.51
C THR A 177 6.35 34.98 -7.14
N ASP A 178 5.60 35.75 -6.34
CA ASP A 178 5.96 37.16 -6.08
C ASP A 178 6.33 37.54 -4.63
N ASN A 179 6.35 36.59 -3.69
CA ASN A 179 6.77 36.89 -2.31
C ASN A 179 7.96 36.05 -1.85
N ARG A 180 9.02 36.03 -2.67
CA ARG A 180 10.39 35.75 -2.21
C ARG A 180 11.01 37.04 -1.63
N SER A 181 10.32 37.67 -0.69
CA SER A 181 10.89 38.71 0.16
C SER A 181 11.29 38.07 1.49
N TYR A 182 12.60 37.89 1.64
CA TYR A 182 13.38 37.91 2.87
C TYR A 182 12.60 37.77 4.19
N ARG A 183 12.73 36.63 4.88
CA ARG A 183 12.64 36.60 6.34
C ARG A 183 13.90 36.00 6.92
N PRO A 184 14.66 36.77 7.72
CA PRO A 184 15.91 36.33 8.30
C PRO A 184 15.64 35.30 9.40
N ASN A 185 16.62 34.42 9.53
CA ASN A 185 16.75 33.43 10.58
C ASN A 185 16.54 34.09 11.96
N ARG A 186 15.62 33.56 12.77
CA ARG A 186 15.58 33.87 14.19
C ARG A 186 15.36 32.57 14.96
N ASP A 187 16.49 32.04 15.40
CA ASP A 187 16.60 31.10 16.50
C ASP A 187 15.84 31.62 17.72
N THR A 188 14.88 30.85 18.21
CA THR A 188 14.51 30.83 19.63
C THR A 188 14.01 29.44 20.00
N ASN A 189 14.94 28.65 20.53
CA ASN A 189 14.81 27.94 21.81
C ASN A 189 13.38 27.85 22.39
N VAL A 190 12.77 26.67 22.37
CA VAL A 190 11.75 26.30 23.37
C VAL A 190 12.01 24.86 23.83
N GLN A 191 12.19 24.77 25.14
CA GLN A 191 12.48 23.60 25.92
C GLN A 191 11.38 22.53 25.78
N ARG A 192 11.84 21.36 25.37
CA ARG A 192 11.54 20.04 25.92
C ARG A 192 10.69 20.07 27.21
N TRP A 193 9.42 19.69 27.09
CA TRP A 193 8.68 19.01 28.15
C TRP A 193 8.28 17.63 27.63
N ARG A 194 9.00 16.63 28.15
CA ARG A 194 8.55 15.24 28.18
C ARG A 194 7.71 15.11 29.44
N SER A 195 6.47 14.67 29.30
CA SER A 195 5.79 13.93 30.36
C SER A 195 5.22 12.68 29.72
N ASP A 196 5.71 11.56 30.23
CA ASP A 196 5.32 10.21 29.88
C ASP A 196 3.86 9.98 30.25
N THR A 197 3.10 9.32 29.37
CA THR A 197 2.04 8.43 29.80
C THR A 197 1.94 7.27 28.82
N GLU A 198 2.10 6.09 29.40
CA GLU A 198 2.09 4.78 28.78
C GLU A 198 0.74 4.44 28.14
N GLY A 199 0.80 3.53 27.15
CA GLY A 199 -0.27 2.56 26.91
C GLY A 199 -1.20 2.84 25.73
N ILE A 200 -0.92 2.18 24.61
CA ILE A 200 -1.73 1.08 24.06
C ILE A 200 -1.48 0.98 22.55
N THR A 201 -0.98 -0.19 22.19
CA THR A 201 -0.80 -0.71 20.85
C THR A 201 -2.12 -0.78 20.08
N SER A 202 -2.17 -0.25 18.86
CA SER A 202 -2.94 -0.89 17.78
C SER A 202 -2.34 -0.54 16.43
N SER A 203 -1.92 -1.61 15.76
CA SER A 203 -1.40 -1.65 14.39
C SER A 203 -2.50 -1.39 13.38
N SER A 204 -2.30 -0.45 12.47
CA SER A 204 -3.00 -0.47 11.18
C SER A 204 -2.05 0.00 10.08
N SER A 205 -1.97 -0.83 9.05
CA SER A 205 -1.09 -0.69 7.91
C SER A 205 -1.96 -0.49 6.68
N ALA A 206 -1.69 0.57 5.93
CA ALA A 206 -2.15 0.71 4.54
C ALA A 206 -1.23 1.73 3.85
N SER A 207 -0.37 1.24 2.96
CA SER A 207 0.26 2.10 1.95
C SER A 207 0.08 1.43 0.60
N SER A 208 -0.84 2.01 -0.17
CA SER A 208 -1.16 1.69 -1.55
C SER A 208 0.00 2.13 -2.45
N SER A 209 0.54 1.18 -3.21
CA SER A 209 1.61 1.42 -4.18
C SER A 209 0.99 1.63 -5.57
N SER A 210 1.25 2.81 -6.16
CA SER A 210 1.00 3.07 -7.58
C SER A 210 2.35 3.06 -8.28
N GLY A 211 2.56 2.07 -9.15
CA GLY A 211 3.79 1.88 -9.91
C GLY A 211 3.83 2.75 -11.16
N MET A 212 5.03 3.18 -11.55
CA MET A 212 5.35 3.50 -12.94
C MET A 212 6.69 2.89 -13.33
N THR A 213 6.75 2.56 -14.61
CA THR A 213 7.58 1.60 -15.34
C THR A 213 9.03 2.04 -15.56
N PHE A 214 9.90 1.03 -15.64
CA PHE A 214 11.35 1.13 -15.50
C PHE A 214 12.06 0.42 -16.68
N LEU A 215 13.08 1.04 -17.31
CA LEU A 215 14.21 0.52 -18.14
C LEU A 215 15.30 1.66 -18.14
N GLU A 216 16.64 1.50 -18.06
CA GLU A 216 17.54 0.55 -18.73
C GLU A 216 19.00 0.55 -18.12
N ARG A 217 19.55 -0.69 -18.02
CA ARG A 217 20.90 -1.33 -17.89
C ARG A 217 22.25 -0.58 -17.67
N GLY A 218 23.12 -1.20 -16.83
CA GLY A 218 24.60 -1.15 -16.94
C GLY A 218 25.45 -1.76 -15.77
N THR A 219 25.81 -3.06 -15.87
CA THR A 219 27.05 -3.83 -15.47
C THR A 219 28.06 -3.27 -14.43
N ARG A 220 28.83 -3.99 -13.57
CA ARG A 220 29.13 -5.41 -13.17
C ARG A 220 30.17 -5.39 -11.99
N HIS A 221 30.47 -6.58 -11.40
CA HIS A 221 31.58 -7.03 -10.51
C HIS A 221 31.42 -6.87 -8.97
N GLU A 222 31.28 -7.93 -8.15
CA GLU A 222 32.23 -9.01 -7.69
C GLU A 222 33.31 -8.44 -6.73
N GLU A 223 33.62 -8.96 -5.54
CA GLU A 223 33.78 -10.37 -5.14
C GLU A 223 34.01 -10.50 -3.58
N THR A 224 33.62 -11.65 -2.99
CA THR A 224 34.26 -12.50 -1.92
C THR A 224 34.97 -11.92 -0.66
N SER A 225 35.11 -12.55 0.53
CA SER A 225 34.88 -13.92 1.06
C SER A 225 35.30 -14.01 2.55
N GLY A 226 34.76 -15.01 3.29
CA GLY A 226 35.44 -15.80 4.35
C GLY A 226 35.44 -15.24 5.79
N GLY A 227 35.32 -16.00 6.88
CA GLY A 227 35.21 -17.45 7.13
C GLY A 227 35.60 -17.78 8.60
N GLY A 228 35.06 -18.87 9.18
CA GLY A 228 35.52 -19.59 10.41
C GLY A 228 34.99 -19.03 11.76
N VAL A 229 34.12 -19.66 12.57
CA VAL A 229 34.02 -21.01 13.21
C VAL A 229 35.07 -21.27 14.32
N ILE A 230 34.60 -21.53 15.55
CA ILE A 230 34.92 -22.69 16.42
C ILE A 230 33.96 -22.69 17.63
N THR A 231 33.52 -23.91 17.97
CA THR A 231 32.52 -24.36 18.95
C THR A 231 33.07 -24.61 20.36
N ARG A 232 32.23 -24.50 21.41
CA ARG A 232 32.25 -25.42 22.56
C ARG A 232 30.96 -25.37 23.37
N ASP A 233 30.43 -26.56 23.68
CA ASP A 233 29.18 -26.84 24.40
C ASP A 233 29.31 -26.79 25.93
N GLN A 234 28.19 -26.45 26.60
CA GLN A 234 27.76 -27.00 27.90
C GLN A 234 26.26 -26.73 28.14
N HIS A 235 25.50 -27.81 28.39
CA HIS A 235 24.13 -27.87 28.95
C HIS A 235 24.14 -27.41 30.43
N ASN A 236 23.11 -26.86 31.10
CA ASN A 236 21.65 -27.06 31.19
C ASN A 236 20.97 -25.77 31.70
N ASP A 237 19.70 -25.51 31.37
CA ASP A 237 18.57 -25.11 32.27
C ASP A 237 17.36 -24.63 31.40
N ASP A 238 16.33 -25.47 31.21
CA ASP A 238 15.59 -25.52 29.92
C ASP A 238 14.30 -24.71 29.76
N THR A 239 13.90 -23.83 30.70
CA THR A 239 12.62 -23.10 30.54
C THR A 239 12.69 -21.57 30.65
N ASP A 240 13.60 -20.98 31.43
CA ASP A 240 13.88 -19.52 31.41
C ASP A 240 14.89 -19.13 30.31
N THR A 241 15.83 -20.03 30.03
CA THR A 241 16.86 -19.88 28.99
C THR A 241 16.24 -19.81 27.60
N THR A 242 15.10 -20.46 27.36
CA THR A 242 14.42 -20.44 26.06
C THR A 242 13.84 -19.05 25.72
N ASN A 243 13.30 -18.32 26.71
CA ASN A 243 12.78 -16.97 26.50
C ASN A 243 13.90 -15.92 26.42
N LYS A 244 14.92 -16.00 27.28
CA LYS A 244 16.14 -15.19 27.15
C LYS A 244 16.85 -15.48 25.83
N SER A 245 17.01 -16.74 25.42
CA SER A 245 17.62 -17.14 24.15
C SER A 245 16.80 -16.66 22.95
N LYS A 246 15.47 -16.74 22.99
CA LYS A 246 14.60 -16.12 21.97
C LYS A 246 14.77 -14.59 21.91
N MET A 247 14.86 -13.93 23.05
CA MET A 247 15.10 -12.48 23.13
C MET A 247 16.48 -12.09 22.60
N TYR A 248 17.54 -12.77 23.03
CA TYR A 248 18.92 -12.57 22.55
C TYR A 248 19.06 -12.92 21.07
N LYS A 249 18.42 -13.98 20.57
CA LYS A 249 18.33 -14.29 19.13
C LYS A 249 17.59 -13.19 18.37
N LYS A 250 16.49 -12.64 18.90
CA LYS A 250 15.74 -11.53 18.29
C LYS A 250 16.56 -10.23 18.28
N LEU A 251 17.28 -9.92 19.35
CA LEU A 251 18.19 -8.77 19.46
C LEU A 251 19.40 -8.91 18.54
N SER A 252 20.02 -10.10 18.50
CA SER A 252 21.12 -10.42 17.58
C SER A 252 20.68 -10.36 16.12
N GLN A 253 19.50 -10.90 15.79
CA GLN A 253 18.90 -10.78 14.45
C GLN A 253 18.57 -9.32 14.11
N ARG A 254 18.12 -8.51 15.08
CA ARG A 254 17.86 -7.08 14.90
C ARG A 254 19.17 -6.30 14.69
N ALA A 255 20.24 -6.63 15.41
CA ALA A 255 21.57 -6.06 15.25
C ALA A 255 22.19 -6.46 13.90
N SER A 256 22.06 -7.73 13.49
CA SER A 256 22.49 -8.23 12.18
C SER A 256 21.73 -7.55 11.04
N ASN A 257 20.40 -7.44 11.15
CA ASN A 257 19.59 -6.70 10.19
C ASN A 257 19.97 -5.21 10.13
N LEU A 258 20.31 -4.60 11.27
CA LEU A 258 20.75 -3.20 11.30
C LEU A 258 22.10 -3.00 10.61
N ARG A 259 23.07 -3.89 10.86
CA ARG A 259 24.36 -3.91 10.16
C ARG A 259 24.16 -4.13 8.65
N ASP A 260 23.35 -5.11 8.27
CA ASP A 260 22.99 -5.43 6.88
C ASP A 260 22.37 -4.21 6.17
N VAL A 261 21.51 -3.45 6.85
CA VAL A 261 20.94 -2.21 6.29
C VAL A 261 22.01 -1.12 6.15
N VAL A 262 22.83 -0.86 7.18
CA VAL A 262 23.85 0.20 7.12
C VAL A 262 24.88 -0.04 6.02
N VAL A 263 25.25 -1.31 5.76
CA VAL A 263 26.18 -1.69 4.67
C VAL A 263 25.59 -1.42 3.29
N SER A 264 24.26 -1.41 3.15
CA SER A 264 23.60 -1.13 1.87
C SER A 264 23.45 0.36 1.53
N VAL A 265 23.90 1.28 2.39
CA VAL A 265 23.78 2.73 2.18
C VAL A 265 24.78 3.19 1.11
N ILE A 266 24.28 3.91 0.11
CA ILE A 266 25.09 4.73 -0.80
C ILE A 266 25.20 6.12 -0.17
N LYS A 267 26.44 6.53 0.11
CA LYS A 267 26.76 7.88 0.59
C LYS A 267 27.06 8.78 -0.61
N GLY A 268 26.57 10.01 -0.59
CA GLY A 268 26.85 10.99 -1.62
C GLY A 268 25.96 12.22 -1.51
N GLU A 269 26.50 13.35 -1.93
CA GLU A 269 25.83 14.66 -1.93
C GLU A 269 24.82 14.81 -3.08
N TYR A 270 24.86 13.90 -4.04
CA TYR A 270 23.92 13.88 -5.16
C TYR A 270 23.57 12.45 -5.57
N PHE A 271 22.44 12.34 -6.24
CA PHE A 271 21.98 11.14 -6.91
C PHE A 271 21.81 11.45 -8.40
N VAL A 272 22.33 10.57 -9.26
CA VAL A 272 22.22 10.71 -10.71
C VAL A 272 20.91 10.09 -11.17
N HIS A 273 20.05 10.88 -11.80
CA HIS A 273 18.82 10.38 -12.37
C HIS A 273 19.12 9.45 -13.56
N PRO A 274 18.60 8.21 -13.58
CA PRO A 274 19.03 7.16 -14.51
C PRO A 274 18.78 7.50 -15.97
N ARG A 275 17.66 8.17 -16.28
CA ARG A 275 17.27 8.50 -17.66
C ARG A 275 17.89 9.80 -18.20
N SER A 276 17.99 10.82 -17.35
CA SER A 276 18.38 12.17 -17.79
C SER A 276 19.86 12.46 -17.51
N GLY A 277 20.54 11.61 -16.75
CA GLY A 277 21.91 11.86 -16.26
C GLY A 277 22.01 13.05 -15.30
N LYS A 278 20.90 13.73 -15.00
CA LYS A 278 20.89 14.94 -14.18
C LYS A 278 21.27 14.59 -12.74
N LYS A 279 22.23 15.33 -12.19
CA LYS A 279 22.57 15.27 -10.77
C LYS A 279 21.51 15.99 -9.95
N ILE A 280 20.87 15.25 -9.04
CA ILE A 280 19.93 15.77 -8.05
C ILE A 280 20.68 15.83 -6.72
N PHE A 281 20.92 17.04 -6.22
CA PHE A 281 21.64 17.25 -4.96
C PHE A 281 20.73 16.94 -3.77
N VAL A 282 21.28 16.18 -2.82
CA VAL A 282 20.67 15.83 -1.55
C VAL A 282 20.82 17.05 -0.64
N LYS A 283 19.69 17.64 -0.23
CA LYS A 283 19.66 18.97 0.41
C LYS A 283 20.21 18.97 1.84
N ASP A 284 20.03 17.88 2.57
CA ASP A 284 20.44 17.76 3.97
C ASP A 284 21.23 16.47 4.23
N PHE A 285 21.84 16.41 5.40
CA PHE A 285 22.45 15.18 5.90
C PHE A 285 21.40 14.22 6.46
N TYR A 286 21.38 13.00 5.94
CA TYR A 286 20.45 11.94 6.37
C TYR A 286 21.20 10.74 6.94
N THR A 287 20.62 10.13 7.96
CA THR A 287 21.14 8.91 8.59
C THR A 287 20.14 7.76 8.41
N CYS A 288 20.54 6.54 8.77
CA CYS A 288 19.63 5.40 8.77
C CYS A 288 18.46 5.55 9.76
N ASN A 289 18.55 6.49 10.69
CA ASN A 289 17.48 6.83 11.64
C ASN A 289 16.55 7.92 11.14
N SER A 290 16.84 8.56 10.00
CA SER A 290 15.99 9.61 9.44
C SER A 290 14.61 9.06 9.07
N ASP A 291 13.59 9.81 9.46
CA ASP A 291 12.17 9.57 9.21
C ASP A 291 11.60 10.61 8.24
N PHE A 292 10.39 10.36 7.74
CA PHE A 292 9.72 11.20 6.75
C PHE A 292 10.58 11.45 5.49
N VAL A 293 11.24 10.39 5.01
CA VAL A 293 12.20 10.49 3.90
C VAL A 293 11.67 9.84 2.62
N VAL A 294 12.12 10.39 1.50
CA VAL A 294 12.08 9.76 0.19
C VAL A 294 13.43 9.09 -0.05
N TYR A 295 13.41 7.82 -0.42
CA TYR A 295 14.61 7.02 -0.65
C TYR A 295 14.55 6.31 -2.00
N ALA A 296 15.72 6.09 -2.59
CA ALA A 296 15.90 5.34 -3.82
C ALA A 296 16.65 4.03 -3.54
N LEU A 297 16.07 2.89 -3.95
CA LEU A 297 16.71 1.59 -3.99
C LEU A 297 17.39 1.41 -5.35
N LYS A 298 18.66 1.02 -5.37
CA LYS A 298 19.40 0.68 -6.59
C LYS A 298 19.59 -0.83 -6.68
N CYS A 299 19.18 -1.41 -7.80
CA CYS A 299 19.50 -2.78 -8.20
C CYS A 299 20.92 -2.84 -8.79
N PRO A 300 21.67 -3.95 -8.64
CA PRO A 300 22.90 -4.19 -9.39
C PRO A 300 22.72 -4.13 -10.91
N CYS A 301 21.52 -4.38 -11.39
CA CYS A 301 21.15 -4.29 -12.80
C CYS A 301 20.95 -2.86 -13.32
N GLY A 302 21.10 -1.85 -12.45
CA GLY A 302 20.96 -0.43 -12.77
C GLY A 302 19.56 0.13 -12.52
N LEU A 303 18.61 -0.71 -12.10
CA LEU A 303 17.24 -0.27 -11.92
C LEU A 303 17.03 0.44 -10.60
N LEU A 304 16.09 1.39 -10.61
CA LEU A 304 15.79 2.23 -9.46
C LEU A 304 14.33 2.10 -9.06
N TYR A 305 14.12 1.93 -7.77
CA TYR A 305 12.81 2.03 -7.13
C TYR A 305 12.83 3.22 -6.18
N VAL A 306 11.89 4.15 -6.31
CA VAL A 306 11.73 5.27 -5.40
C VAL A 306 10.55 4.99 -4.48
N GLY A 307 10.77 5.17 -3.17
CA GLY A 307 9.74 5.03 -2.16
C GLY A 307 9.80 6.14 -1.14
N GLU A 308 8.71 6.28 -0.39
CA GLU A 308 8.60 7.18 0.75
C GLU A 308 8.36 6.39 2.04
N THR A 309 8.76 6.96 3.18
CA THR A 309 8.50 6.38 4.49
C THR A 309 8.37 7.45 5.56
N ILE A 310 7.33 7.33 6.38
CA ILE A 310 7.19 8.11 7.62
C ILE A 310 8.00 7.50 8.77
N ARG A 311 8.35 6.21 8.70
CA ARG A 311 9.15 5.50 9.70
C ARG A 311 10.65 5.66 9.40
N PRO A 312 11.54 5.40 10.38
CA PRO A 312 12.98 5.42 10.17
C PRO A 312 13.38 4.57 8.96
N VAL A 313 14.17 5.14 8.04
CA VAL A 313 14.51 4.48 6.77
C VAL A 313 15.13 3.11 6.98
N LYS A 314 15.91 2.89 8.05
CA LYS A 314 16.47 1.58 8.37
C LYS A 314 15.44 0.46 8.47
N GLU A 315 14.28 0.75 9.05
CA GLU A 315 13.22 -0.23 9.23
C GLU A 315 12.59 -0.56 7.88
N ARG A 316 12.34 0.48 7.08
CA ARG A 316 11.78 0.34 5.74
C ARG A 316 12.67 -0.46 4.81
N ILE A 317 13.98 -0.22 4.82
CA ILE A 317 14.94 -1.00 4.01
C ILE A 317 15.01 -2.44 4.52
N GLY A 318 14.99 -2.65 5.85
CA GLY A 318 14.90 -3.98 6.43
C GLY A 318 13.66 -4.77 5.99
N GLU A 319 12.52 -4.10 5.84
CA GLU A 319 11.29 -4.70 5.27
C GLU A 319 11.47 -5.12 3.82
N HIS A 320 12.03 -4.25 2.98
CA HIS A 320 12.34 -4.60 1.58
C HIS A 320 13.24 -5.83 1.51
N LYS A 321 14.33 -5.86 2.29
CA LYS A 321 15.24 -7.01 2.35
C LYS A 321 14.53 -8.28 2.81
N ARG A 322 13.71 -8.23 3.87
CA ARG A 322 12.90 -9.37 4.32
C ARG A 322 11.93 -9.86 3.25
N SER A 323 11.25 -8.94 2.57
CA SER A 323 10.29 -9.29 1.52
C SER A 323 10.97 -9.96 0.32
N ILE A 324 12.19 -9.53 -0.04
CA ILE A 324 12.97 -10.20 -1.08
C ILE A 324 13.38 -11.60 -0.60
N ARG A 325 13.90 -11.75 0.63
CA ARG A 325 14.24 -13.08 1.19
C ARG A 325 13.04 -14.04 1.17
N ALA A 326 11.86 -13.56 1.56
CA ALA A 326 10.63 -14.34 1.53
C ALA A 326 10.18 -14.72 0.11
N ALA A 327 10.46 -13.90 -0.91
CA ALA A 327 10.14 -14.23 -2.29
C ALA A 327 10.94 -15.44 -2.82
N PHE A 328 12.20 -15.58 -2.39
CA PHE A 328 13.03 -16.74 -2.70
C PHE A 328 12.63 -17.98 -1.90
N GLN A 329 12.32 -17.83 -0.61
CA GLN A 329 12.02 -18.96 0.28
C GLN A 329 10.59 -19.51 0.15
N HIS A 330 9.60 -18.64 -0.02
CA HIS A 330 8.17 -18.99 0.08
C HIS A 330 7.35 -18.60 -1.16
N ASN A 331 8.02 -18.32 -2.29
CA ASN A 331 7.38 -17.89 -3.54
C ASN A 331 6.43 -16.67 -3.45
N LYS A 332 6.60 -15.82 -2.43
CA LYS A 332 5.75 -14.64 -2.21
C LYS A 332 6.23 -13.43 -3.01
N VAL A 333 5.69 -13.21 -4.21
CA VAL A 333 6.17 -12.22 -5.21
C VAL A 333 5.21 -11.05 -5.52
N GLU A 334 4.30 -10.73 -4.60
CA GLU A 334 3.25 -9.73 -4.84
C GLU A 334 3.80 -8.30 -5.04
N ALA A 335 4.93 -7.97 -4.41
CA ALA A 335 5.53 -6.64 -4.46
C ALA A 335 6.58 -6.50 -5.59
N PRO A 336 6.71 -5.30 -6.20
CA PRO A 336 7.52 -5.09 -7.40
C PRO A 336 9.02 -5.36 -7.19
N VAL A 337 9.58 -4.94 -6.05
CA VAL A 337 11.01 -5.11 -5.73
C VAL A 337 11.34 -6.60 -5.52
N PRO A 338 10.65 -7.36 -4.65
CA PRO A 338 10.85 -8.81 -4.53
C PRO A 338 10.64 -9.59 -5.82
N ARG A 339 9.60 -9.27 -6.59
CA ARG A 339 9.33 -9.90 -7.89
C ARG A 339 10.50 -9.71 -8.86
N HIS A 340 11.01 -8.49 -8.95
CA HIS A 340 12.16 -8.17 -9.79
C HIS A 340 13.42 -8.92 -9.35
N PHE A 341 13.74 -8.91 -8.05
CA PHE A 341 14.90 -9.63 -7.53
C PHE A 341 14.82 -11.14 -7.80
N LYS A 342 13.63 -11.73 -7.67
CA LYS A 342 13.42 -13.14 -7.98
C LYS A 342 13.58 -13.43 -9.47
N LEU A 343 12.93 -12.65 -10.33
CA LEU A 343 12.94 -12.85 -11.78
C LEU A 343 14.34 -12.76 -12.38
N HIS A 344 15.16 -11.83 -11.89
CA HIS A 344 16.52 -11.61 -12.38
C HIS A 344 17.61 -12.29 -11.53
N GLY A 345 17.22 -13.11 -10.55
CA GLY A 345 18.15 -13.86 -9.71
C GLY A 345 19.12 -12.99 -8.89
N HIS A 346 18.71 -11.78 -8.51
CA HIS A 346 19.56 -10.86 -7.75
C HIS A 346 19.57 -11.19 -6.25
N ASN A 347 20.72 -11.03 -5.61
CA ASN A 347 20.87 -11.29 -4.18
C ASN A 347 20.47 -10.06 -3.36
N VAL A 348 19.77 -10.27 -2.24
CA VAL A 348 19.40 -9.22 -1.26
C VAL A 348 20.60 -8.38 -0.83
N ASN A 349 21.78 -8.98 -0.70
CA ASN A 349 23.00 -8.29 -0.29
C ASN A 349 23.53 -7.31 -1.35
N GLN A 350 23.06 -7.41 -2.60
CA GLN A 350 23.40 -6.49 -3.69
C GLN A 350 22.47 -5.27 -3.73
N LEU A 351 21.36 -5.28 -3.00
CA LEU A 351 20.49 -4.12 -2.87
C LEU A 351 21.28 -2.98 -2.23
N ARG A 352 21.22 -1.80 -2.85
CA ARG A 352 21.76 -0.56 -2.31
C ARG A 352 20.65 0.47 -2.17
N PHE A 353 20.81 1.47 -1.30
CA PHE A 353 19.85 2.55 -1.19
C PHE A 353 20.50 3.89 -0.84
N GLN A 354 19.83 4.98 -1.20
CA GLN A 354 20.22 6.35 -0.84
C GLN A 354 18.97 7.12 -0.43
N VAL A 355 19.08 7.96 0.60
CA VAL A 355 18.03 8.94 0.90
C VAL A 355 18.21 10.13 -0.06
N ILE A 356 17.13 10.55 -0.71
CA ILE A 356 17.18 11.59 -1.76
C ILE A 356 16.46 12.88 -1.36
N ASP A 357 15.47 12.82 -0.46
CA ASP A 357 14.77 14.00 0.04
C ASP A 357 14.10 13.70 1.40
N ARG A 358 13.66 14.74 2.10
CA ARG A 358 12.84 14.63 3.31
C ARG A 358 11.60 15.50 3.16
N ILE A 359 10.43 14.91 3.43
CA ILE A 359 9.14 15.60 3.37
C ILE A 359 8.62 15.73 4.81
N PRO A 360 8.89 16.85 5.51
CA PRO A 360 8.43 17.01 6.88
C PRO A 360 6.90 16.92 6.93
N PRO A 361 6.33 16.38 8.03
CA PRO A 361 4.88 16.34 8.19
C PRO A 361 4.32 17.76 8.09
N LEU A 362 3.19 17.90 7.39
CA LEU A 362 2.46 19.16 7.34
C LEU A 362 2.12 19.56 8.77
N ARG A 363 2.70 20.68 9.24
CA ARG A 363 2.32 21.29 10.52
C ARG A 363 0.83 21.60 10.43
N ARG A 364 0.03 20.90 11.25
CA ARG A 364 -1.40 21.12 11.37
C ARG A 364 -1.68 22.36 12.18
#